data_AF-A0A7X3ICC5-F1
#
_entry.id   AF-A0A7X3ICC5-F1
#
_cell.length_a   1.000
_cell.length_b   1.000
_cell.length_c   1.000
_cell.angle_alpha   90.00
_cell.angle_beta   90.00
_cell.angle_gamma   90.00
#
_symmetry.space_group_name_H-M   'P 1'
#
loop_
_entity.id
_entity.type
_entity.pdbx_description
1 polymer ?
#
loop_
_entity_poly.entity_id
_entity_poly.type
_entity_poly.pdbx_seq_one_letter_code
_entity_poly.pdbx_strand_id
1 'polypeptide(L)'
;MRASSATLLRCLASPLAGLALTSSALALPACLEAQRKVDEANALRFQARQEARLGNHDRVCDTLDEVGDRYEDARDAFERCGEGVVAIDLRSELRGLRIARKINRCD
;
A
#
# COMPACT_ATOMS: atom_id res chain seq x y z
N MET A 1 -45.08 -53.38 11.06
CA MET A 1 -43.73 -53.62 10.51
C MET A 1 -43.00 -52.29 10.35
N ARG A 2 -41.91 -52.14 11.12
CA ARG A 2 -40.70 -51.29 10.99
C ARG A 2 -40.80 -49.83 10.51
N ALA A 3 -40.47 -48.93 11.43
CA ALA A 3 -39.74 -47.69 11.17
C ALA A 3 -38.34 -47.97 10.59
N SER A 4 -37.78 -47.06 9.80
CA SER A 4 -36.35 -46.70 9.91
C SER A 4 -35.99 -45.47 9.07
N SER A 5 -35.47 -44.47 9.78
CA SER A 5 -34.64 -43.39 9.27
C SER A 5 -33.39 -43.91 8.55
N ALA A 6 -32.98 -43.25 7.46
CA ALA A 6 -31.59 -43.26 6.98
C ALA A 6 -31.30 -42.00 6.15
N THR A 7 -30.98 -40.95 6.89
CA THR A 7 -29.88 -40.00 6.67
C THR A 7 -28.90 -40.25 5.50
N LEU A 8 -28.51 -39.14 4.86
CA LEU A 8 -27.17 -38.82 4.30
C LEU A 8 -26.72 -39.44 2.96
N LEU A 9 -26.59 -38.60 1.92
CA LEU A 9 -25.32 -38.22 1.24
C LEU A 9 -25.67 -37.40 -0.02
N ARG A 10 -25.45 -36.08 -0.08
CA ARG A 10 -24.19 -35.44 -0.52
C ARG A 10 -23.59 -36.05 -1.80
N CYS A 11 -23.65 -35.31 -2.91
CA CYS A 11 -22.48 -34.78 -3.65
C CYS A 11 -22.84 -34.47 -5.11
N LEU A 12 -22.83 -33.19 -5.49
CA LEU A 12 -21.76 -32.53 -6.27
C LEU A 12 -22.06 -32.51 -7.78
N ALA A 13 -22.83 -31.49 -8.19
CA ALA A 13 -22.80 -31.01 -9.56
C ALA A 13 -23.19 -29.52 -9.60
N SER A 14 -22.52 -28.70 -8.76
CA SER A 14 -22.40 -27.27 -9.07
C SER A 14 -21.19 -27.15 -9.99
N PRO A 15 -21.37 -26.82 -11.28
CA PRO A 15 -20.23 -26.43 -12.09
C PRO A 15 -19.64 -25.19 -11.43
N LEU A 16 -18.31 -25.19 -11.29
CA LEU A 16 -17.48 -24.05 -10.95
C LEU A 16 -17.78 -22.90 -11.90
N ALA A 17 -18.82 -22.13 -11.59
CA ALA A 17 -19.13 -20.88 -12.27
C ALA A 17 -18.18 -19.82 -11.70
N GLY A 18 -17.09 -19.60 -12.44
CA GLY A 18 -16.44 -18.30 -12.48
C GLY A 18 -15.56 -17.92 -11.29
N LEU A 19 -14.51 -18.70 -11.03
CA LEU A 19 -13.26 -18.12 -10.53
C LEU A 19 -12.61 -17.33 -11.68
N ALA A 20 -13.20 -16.17 -11.99
CA ALA A 20 -12.59 -15.13 -12.80
C ALA A 20 -12.62 -13.83 -11.98
N LEU A 21 -12.01 -13.88 -10.78
CA LEU A 21 -11.48 -12.68 -10.14
C LEU A 21 -10.21 -12.27 -10.90
N THR A 22 -10.34 -11.96 -12.18
CA THR A 22 -9.37 -11.12 -12.87
C THR A 22 -9.84 -9.69 -12.68
N SER A 23 -9.81 -9.21 -11.42
CA SER A 23 -9.66 -7.78 -11.14
C SER A 23 -8.23 -7.39 -11.51
N SER A 24 -7.87 -7.61 -12.77
CA SER A 24 -6.84 -6.83 -13.42
C SER A 24 -7.56 -5.56 -13.82
N ALA A 25 -7.78 -4.67 -12.85
CA ALA A 25 -7.83 -3.26 -13.16
C ALA A 25 -6.64 -3.06 -14.11
N LEU A 26 -6.91 -2.79 -15.38
CA LEU A 26 -5.91 -2.40 -16.35
C LEU A 26 -5.37 -1.10 -15.78
N ALA A 27 -4.35 -1.21 -14.93
CA ALA A 27 -3.81 -0.11 -14.18
C ALA A 27 -3.42 0.93 -15.22
N LEU A 28 -4.14 2.05 -15.25
CA LEU A 28 -3.74 3.16 -16.08
C LEU A 28 -2.25 3.40 -15.77
N PRO A 29 -1.41 3.77 -16.74
CA PRO A 29 0.03 3.96 -16.53
C PRO A 29 0.35 4.82 -15.29
N ALA A 30 -0.55 5.75 -14.93
CA ALA A 30 -0.50 6.53 -13.69
C ALA A 30 -0.59 5.69 -12.40
N CYS A 31 -1.42 4.64 -12.33
CA CYS A 31 -1.46 3.74 -11.17
C CYS A 31 -0.18 2.92 -11.00
N LEU A 32 0.42 2.44 -12.11
CA LEU A 32 1.71 1.73 -12.04
C LEU A 32 2.83 2.66 -11.61
N GLU A 33 2.84 3.89 -12.15
CA GLU A 33 3.77 4.94 -11.72
C GLU A 33 3.59 5.26 -10.23
N ALA A 34 2.35 5.40 -9.76
CA ALA A 34 2.03 5.67 -8.37
C ALA A 34 2.56 4.58 -7.44
N GLN A 35 2.32 3.31 -7.78
CA GLN A 35 2.82 2.18 -7.00
C GLN A 35 4.35 2.18 -6.93
N ARG A 36 5.03 2.42 -8.06
CA ARG A 36 6.50 2.51 -8.08
C ARG A 36 7.01 3.62 -7.15
N LYS A 37 6.36 4.78 -7.13
CA LYS A 37 6.71 5.90 -6.23
C LYS A 37 6.53 5.54 -4.76
N VAL A 38 5.48 4.77 -4.43
CA VAL A 38 5.30 4.23 -3.07
C VAL A 38 6.43 3.28 -2.70
N ASP A 39 6.82 2.39 -3.61
CA ASP A 39 7.90 1.43 -3.36
C ASP A 39 9.25 2.13 -3.15
N GLU A 40 9.55 3.16 -3.95
CA GLU A 40 10.72 4.04 -3.79
C GLU A 40 10.71 4.74 -2.43
N ALA A 41 9.58 5.34 -2.04
CA ALA A 41 9.43 5.98 -0.73
C ALA A 41 9.65 4.99 0.43
N ASN A 42 9.14 3.75 0.30
CA ASN A 42 9.33 2.71 1.31
C ASN A 42 10.80 2.30 1.46
N ALA A 43 11.55 2.24 0.35
CA ALA A 43 12.98 1.99 0.36
C ALA A 43 13.74 3.14 1.06
N LEU A 44 13.41 4.39 0.76
CA LEU A 44 14.00 5.56 1.42
C LEU A 44 13.67 5.61 2.91
N ARG A 45 12.45 5.24 3.33
CA ARG A 45 12.13 5.12 4.76
C ARG A 45 12.96 4.06 5.47
N PHE A 46 13.26 2.96 4.79
CA PHE A 46 14.19 1.98 5.33
C PHE A 46 15.59 2.58 5.47
N GLN A 47 16.09 3.26 4.44
CA GLN A 47 17.37 3.96 4.49
C GLN A 47 17.44 4.98 5.63
N ALA A 48 16.46 5.87 5.79
CA ALA A 48 16.41 6.85 6.87
C ALA A 48 16.52 6.19 8.25
N ARG A 49 15.87 5.03 8.46
CA ARG A 49 16.01 4.28 9.72
C ARG A 49 17.42 3.75 9.93
N GLN A 50 18.11 3.34 8.87
CA GLN A 50 19.49 2.89 8.95
C GLN A 50 20.43 4.06 9.23
N GLU A 51 20.23 5.20 8.59
CA GLU A 51 21.01 6.43 8.83
C GLU A 51 20.84 6.94 10.26
N ALA A 52 19.63 6.86 10.82
CA ALA A 52 19.36 7.21 12.21
C ALA A 52 20.12 6.29 13.19
N ARG A 53 20.21 4.99 12.89
CA ARG A 53 20.99 4.02 13.69
C ARG A 53 22.49 4.33 13.66
N LEU A 54 22.97 4.89 12.55
CA LEU A 54 24.35 5.33 12.39
C LEU A 54 24.61 6.73 12.97
N GLY A 55 23.58 7.40 13.48
CA GLY A 55 23.68 8.75 14.02
C GLY A 55 23.88 9.85 12.96
N ASN A 56 23.61 9.55 11.69
CA ASN A 56 23.77 10.51 10.60
C ASN A 56 22.52 11.38 10.44
N HIS A 57 22.39 12.36 11.34
CA HIS A 57 21.20 13.21 11.45
C HIS A 57 20.87 13.98 10.16
N ASP A 58 21.84 14.67 9.56
CA ASP A 58 21.63 15.44 8.34
C ASP A 58 21.06 14.56 7.21
N ARG A 59 21.66 13.38 7.00
CA ARG A 59 21.16 12.44 5.99
C ARG A 59 19.76 11.91 6.30
N VAL A 60 19.43 11.68 7.58
CA VAL A 60 18.06 11.29 7.95
C VAL A 60 17.08 12.36 7.50
N CYS A 61 17.40 13.64 7.72
CA CYS A 61 16.53 14.73 7.32
C CYS A 61 16.39 14.82 5.80
N ASP A 62 17.50 14.77 5.05
CA ASP A 62 17.48 14.75 3.59
C ASP A 62 16.64 13.57 3.05
N THR A 63 16.85 12.37 3.58
CA THR A 63 16.12 11.18 3.16
C THR A 63 14.63 11.28 3.51
N LEU A 64 14.27 11.85 4.67
CA LEU A 64 12.87 12.05 5.05
C LEU A 64 12.18 13.10 4.17
N ASP A 65 12.88 14.13 3.72
CA ASP A 65 12.36 15.10 2.75
C ASP A 65 12.11 14.41 1.40
N GLU A 66 13.04 13.60 0.91
CA GLU A 66 12.85 12.85 -0.35
C GLU A 66 11.67 11.83 -0.25
N VAL A 67 11.47 11.18 0.91
CA VAL A 67 10.28 10.35 1.15
C VAL A 67 9.00 11.16 0.96
N GLY A 68 8.99 12.41 1.44
CA GLY A 68 7.85 13.32 1.30
C GLY A 68 7.52 13.56 -0.15
N ASP A 69 8.51 13.97 -0.94
CA ASP A 69 8.36 14.23 -2.37
C ASP A 69 7.84 13.00 -3.12
N ARG A 70 8.36 11.80 -2.83
CA ARG A 70 7.89 10.55 -3.46
C ARG A 70 6.45 10.21 -3.09
N TYR A 71 6.02 10.46 -1.85
CA TYR A 71 4.63 10.25 -1.46
C TYR A 71 3.67 11.29 -2.04
N GLU A 72 4.11 12.54 -2.22
CA GLU A 72 3.32 13.55 -2.93
C GLU A 72 3.14 13.19 -4.41
N ASP A 73 4.23 12.82 -5.09
CA ASP A 73 4.20 12.29 -6.46
C ASP A 73 3.25 11.09 -6.59
N ALA A 74 3.35 10.12 -5.67
CA ALA A 74 2.51 8.93 -5.67
C ALA A 74 1.03 9.29 -5.48
N ARG A 75 0.73 10.20 -4.55
CA ARG A 75 -0.64 10.65 -4.27
C ARG A 75 -1.25 11.28 -5.51
N ASP A 76 -0.54 12.20 -6.14
CA ASP A 76 -1.03 12.91 -7.33
C ASP A 76 -1.20 11.94 -8.52
N ALA A 77 -0.38 10.90 -8.61
CA ALA A 77 -0.53 9.82 -9.58
C ALA A 77 -1.76 8.92 -9.31
N PHE A 78 -2.04 8.57 -8.05
CA PHE A 78 -3.26 7.83 -7.69
C PHE A 78 -4.53 8.67 -7.90
N GLU A 79 -4.50 9.96 -7.58
CA GLU A 79 -5.62 10.89 -7.84
C GLU A 79 -5.93 10.96 -9.35
N ARG A 80 -4.89 11.07 -10.20
CA ARG A 80 -5.05 11.01 -11.67
C ARG A 80 -5.56 9.66 -12.17
N CYS A 81 -5.21 8.57 -11.50
CA CYS A 81 -5.65 7.23 -11.89
C CYS A 81 -7.10 6.90 -11.44
N GLY A 82 -7.69 7.72 -10.56
CA GLY A 82 -9.04 7.50 -10.01
C GLY A 82 -9.08 6.65 -8.74
N GLU A 83 -7.93 6.32 -8.15
CA GLU A 83 -7.81 5.58 -6.89
C GLU A 83 -7.76 6.54 -5.69
N GLY A 84 -8.84 7.32 -5.51
CA GLY A 84 -8.90 8.36 -4.48
C GLY A 84 -8.79 7.84 -3.05
N VAL A 85 -9.13 6.57 -2.78
CA VAL A 85 -8.98 5.95 -1.45
C VAL A 85 -7.51 5.78 -1.10
N VAL A 86 -6.69 5.29 -2.03
CA VAL A 86 -5.24 5.14 -1.82
C VAL A 86 -4.56 6.50 -1.63
N ALA A 87 -5.03 7.54 -2.33
CA ALA A 87 -4.57 8.91 -2.12
C ALA A 87 -4.87 9.43 -0.70
N ILE A 88 -5.97 9.00 -0.06
CA ILE A 88 -6.29 9.35 1.33
C ILE A 88 -5.30 8.69 2.30
N ASP A 89 -4.94 7.43 2.07
CA ASP A 89 -3.95 6.73 2.89
C ASP A 89 -2.58 7.43 2.81
N LEU A 90 -2.17 7.87 1.62
CA LEU A 90 -0.94 8.65 1.45
C LEU A 90 -0.96 10.00 2.18
N ARG A 91 -2.11 10.67 2.29
CA ARG A 91 -2.24 11.89 3.12
C ARG A 91 -2.01 11.58 4.60
N SER A 92 -2.42 10.40 5.05
CA SER A 92 -2.15 9.94 6.42
C SER A 92 -0.67 9.58 6.61
N GLU A 93 -0.03 8.95 5.64
CA GLU A 93 1.42 8.72 5.65
C GLU A 93 2.23 10.01 5.67
N LEU A 94 1.85 11.03 4.89
CA LEU A 94 2.46 12.37 4.92
C LEU A 94 2.28 13.08 6.28
N ARG A 95 1.20 12.80 7.01
CA ARG A 95 1.07 13.24 8.41
C ARG A 95 2.03 12.49 9.33
N GLY A 96 2.16 11.18 9.17
CA GLY A 96 3.15 10.37 9.89
C GLY A 96 4.58 10.82 9.63
N LEU A 97 4.90 11.20 8.39
CA LEU A 97 6.21 11.71 7.99
C LEU A 97 6.54 13.02 8.70
N ARG A 98 5.59 13.95 8.81
CA ARG A 98 5.77 15.19 9.59
C ARG A 98 6.11 14.93 11.06
N ILE A 99 5.51 13.91 11.66
CA ILE A 99 5.85 13.48 13.03
C ILE A 99 7.28 12.92 13.06
N ALA A 100 7.66 12.11 12.08
CA ALA A 100 9.02 11.57 11.98
C ALA A 100 10.09 12.68 11.83
N ARG A 101 9.84 13.70 10.99
CA ARG A 101 10.73 14.88 10.87
C ARG A 101 10.89 15.59 12.20
N LYS A 102 9.79 15.81 12.93
CA LYS A 102 9.81 16.45 14.25
C LYS A 102 10.59 15.64 15.28
N ILE A 103 10.43 14.31 15.30
CA ILE A 103 11.19 13.42 16.19
C ILE A 103 12.68 13.54 15.90
N ASN A 104 13.05 13.59 14.62
CA ASN A 104 14.43 13.76 14.19
C ASN A 104 14.91 15.22 14.21
N ARG A 105 14.10 16.21 14.61
CA ARG A 105 14.47 17.64 14.63
C ARG A 105 14.98 18.15 13.26
N CYS A 106 14.30 17.76 12.19
CA CYS A 106 14.56 18.22 10.82
C CYS A 106 13.81 19.53 10.50
N ASP A 107 13.77 20.46 11.46
CA ASP A 107 12.94 21.67 11.38
C ASP A 107 13.26 22.52 10.15
#